data_AF-A0A924VDU5-F1
#
_entry.id   AF-A0A924VDU5-F1
#
_cell.length_a   1.000
_cell.length_b   1.000
_cell.length_c   1.000
_cell.angle_alpha   90.00
_cell.angle_beta   90.00
_cell.angle_gamma   90.00
#
_symmetry.space_group_name_H-M   'P 1'
#
loop_
_entity.id
_entity.type
_entity.pdbx_description
1 polymer ?
#
loop_
_entity_poly.entity_id
_entity_poly.type
_entity_poly.pdbx_seq_one_letter_code
_entity_poly.pdbx_strand_id
1 'polypeptide(L)'
;MVKELIINSSPGGVTIALLQDKQLVELNTEQVSNNYAVGDIYMGKIKKIMPGLNAAFVDVGYEKDAFLHYLDLGPQVQSLLKLTKIVKNGSYRDKLLNSFRLEADINKSGKISELLSRNMLLPVQIAKEPISTKGPRLSSDISIAGRFSVLVPFSDVISISKKIKSNTERNRLKKIVESIKPKNFGVIIRTVSEGKGVAELQKDLLDL
;
A
#
# COMPACT_ATOMS: atom_id res chain seq x y z
N MET A 1 29.28 17.96 3.66
CA MET A 1 28.43 17.27 4.66
C MET A 1 28.36 15.81 4.22
N VAL A 2 29.10 14.95 4.92
CA VAL A 2 29.21 13.53 4.59
C VAL A 2 28.20 12.77 5.45
N LYS A 3 27.36 11.95 4.83
CA LYS A 3 26.42 11.06 5.52
C LYS A 3 26.87 9.62 5.35
N GLU A 4 26.88 8.87 6.44
CA GLU A 4 27.27 7.47 6.47
C GLU A 4 26.12 6.66 7.07
N LEU A 5 25.75 5.56 6.41
CA LEU A 5 24.75 4.62 6.91
C LEU A 5 25.48 3.36 7.37
N ILE A 6 25.51 3.11 8.67
CA ILE A 6 26.12 1.91 9.27
C ILE A 6 25.01 0.92 9.56
N ILE A 7 25.10 -0.27 8.97
CA ILE A 7 24.16 -1.36 9.19
C ILE A 7 24.89 -2.48 9.93
N ASN A 8 24.49 -2.74 11.18
CA ASN A 8 24.93 -3.89 11.94
C ASN A 8 23.81 -4.94 11.95
N SER A 9 24.01 -6.04 11.23
CA SER A 9 23.07 -7.16 11.17
C SER A 9 23.56 -8.30 12.06
N SER A 10 22.71 -8.75 12.97
CA SER A 10 22.97 -9.87 13.87
C SER A 10 21.78 -10.83 13.88
N PRO A 11 21.93 -12.08 14.37
CA PRO A 11 20.81 -13.01 14.51
C PRO A 11 19.67 -12.48 15.40
N GLY A 12 19.94 -11.55 16.31
CA GLY A 12 18.94 -10.96 17.22
C GLY A 12 18.26 -9.70 16.66
N GLY A 13 18.73 -9.16 15.54
CA GLY A 13 18.19 -7.92 14.99
C GLY A 13 19.14 -7.17 14.08
N VAL A 14 18.60 -6.11 13.48
CA VAL A 14 19.33 -5.15 12.66
C VAL A 14 19.36 -3.80 13.38
N THR A 15 20.55 -3.22 13.50
CA THR A 15 20.72 -1.84 13.95
C THR A 15 21.23 -1.00 12.80
N ILE A 16 20.53 0.09 12.51
CA ILE A 16 20.85 1.05 11.46
C ILE A 16 21.18 2.38 12.12
N ALA A 17 22.41 2.86 11.93
CA ALA A 17 22.86 4.15 12.42
C ALA A 17 23.13 5.10 11.25
N LEU A 18 22.51 6.28 11.27
CA LEU A 18 22.82 7.36 10.34
C LEU A 18 23.80 8.33 11.03
N LEU A 19 25.02 8.41 10.51
CA LEU A 19 26.00 9.40 10.93
C LEU A 19 26.00 10.58 9.96
N GLN A 20 26.25 11.77 10.49
CA GLN A 20 26.56 12.97 9.73
C GLN A 20 27.85 13.58 10.28
N ASP A 21 28.86 13.71 9.41
CA ASP A 21 30.17 14.23 9.80
C ASP A 21 30.73 13.53 11.06
N LYS A 22 30.60 12.19 11.09
CA LYS A 22 30.96 11.27 12.20
C LYS A 22 30.15 11.41 13.50
N GLN A 23 29.10 12.23 13.52
CA GLN A 23 28.18 12.33 14.65
C GLN A 23 26.91 11.51 14.40
N LEU A 24 26.44 10.78 15.39
CA LEU A 24 25.19 10.00 15.31
C LEU A 24 23.98 10.93 15.25
N VAL A 25 23.16 10.77 14.21
CA VAL A 25 21.93 11.56 13.99
C VAL A 25 20.67 10.72 14.24
N GLU A 26 20.67 9.46 13.79
CA GLU A 26 19.53 8.54 13.95
C GLU A 26 20.05 7.14 14.26
N LEU A 27 19.36 6.42 15.14
CA LEU A 27 19.65 5.03 15.49
C LEU A 27 18.34 4.25 15.53
N ASN A 28 18.15 3.35 14.57
CA ASN A 28 17.00 2.45 14.52
C ASN A 28 17.47 1.04 14.85
N THR A 29 16.75 0.36 15.75
CA THR A 29 17.02 -1.03 16.08
C THR A 29 15.75 -1.83 15.89
N GLU A 30 15.85 -2.89 15.10
CA GLU A 30 14.76 -3.79 14.77
C GLU A 30 15.15 -5.19 15.23
N GLN A 31 14.35 -5.81 16.10
CA GLN A 31 14.58 -7.20 16.51
C GLN A 31 14.07 -8.15 15.42
N VAL A 32 14.70 -9.32 15.28
CA VAL A 32 14.17 -10.37 14.41
C VAL A 32 12.93 -10.96 15.08
N SER A 33 11.77 -10.41 14.77
CA SER A 33 10.47 -11.01 15.04
C SER A 33 9.63 -10.98 13.77
N ASN A 34 8.76 -11.99 13.58
CA ASN A 34 7.78 -12.06 12.48
C ASN A 34 6.67 -11.01 12.68
N ASN A 35 7.05 -9.74 12.78
CA ASN A 35 6.13 -8.66 13.01
C ASN A 35 5.51 -8.26 11.68
N TYR A 36 4.21 -8.51 11.58
CA TYR A 36 3.36 -7.94 10.55
C TYR A 36 3.40 -6.42 10.70
N ALA A 37 4.05 -5.74 9.77
CA ALA A 37 4.21 -4.29 9.80
C ALA A 37 3.13 -3.60 8.98
N VAL A 38 2.78 -2.37 9.35
CA VAL A 38 1.88 -1.56 8.53
C VAL A 38 2.46 -1.37 7.14
N GLY A 39 1.67 -1.70 6.12
CA GLY A 39 2.06 -1.59 4.73
C GLY A 39 2.47 -2.91 4.08
N ASP A 40 2.76 -3.96 4.85
CA ASP A 40 3.04 -5.29 4.32
C ASP A 40 1.87 -5.79 3.48
N ILE A 41 2.16 -6.43 2.35
CA ILE A 41 1.15 -7.00 1.44
C ILE A 41 1.27 -8.52 1.44
N TYR A 42 0.15 -9.19 1.74
CA TYR A 42 0.05 -10.64 1.77
C TYR A 42 -1.03 -11.13 0.79
N MET A 43 -0.87 -12.35 0.30
CA MET A 43 -1.96 -13.07 -0.35
C MET A 43 -2.83 -13.73 0.72
N GLY A 44 -3.90 -13.06 1.12
CA GLY A 44 -4.78 -13.53 2.18
C GLY A 44 -5.78 -14.58 1.68
N LYS A 45 -6.08 -15.59 2.50
CA LYS A 45 -7.14 -16.58 2.23
C LYS A 45 -8.35 -16.32 3.13
N ILE A 46 -9.52 -16.08 2.53
CA ILE A 46 -10.75 -15.86 3.28
C ILE A 46 -11.13 -17.13 4.05
N LYS A 47 -11.06 -17.09 5.37
CA LYS A 47 -11.34 -18.22 6.24
C LYS A 47 -12.81 -18.29 6.63
N LYS A 48 -13.39 -17.14 6.98
CA LYS A 48 -14.79 -17.03 7.44
C LYS A 48 -15.36 -15.66 7.11
N ILE A 49 -16.63 -15.62 6.73
CA ILE A 49 -17.39 -14.37 6.56
C ILE A 49 -18.29 -14.20 7.79
N MET A 50 -18.36 -12.96 8.27
CA MET A 50 -19.16 -12.54 9.42
C MET A 50 -20.18 -11.48 8.96
N PRO A 51 -21.35 -11.88 8.44
CA PRO A 51 -22.34 -10.94 7.90
C PRO A 51 -22.80 -9.89 8.92
N GLY A 52 -22.95 -10.28 10.19
CA GLY A 52 -23.34 -9.37 11.27
C GLY A 52 -22.32 -8.27 11.57
N LEU A 53 -21.06 -8.45 11.16
CA LEU A 53 -20.00 -7.44 11.28
C LEU A 53 -19.66 -6.78 9.94
N ASN A 54 -20.34 -7.18 8.85
CA ASN A 54 -19.97 -6.86 7.47
C ASN A 54 -18.46 -7.03 7.20
N ALA A 55 -17.89 -8.13 7.69
CA ALA A 55 -16.45 -8.37 7.69
C ALA A 55 -16.09 -9.83 7.39
N ALA A 56 -14.81 -10.07 7.14
CA ALA A 56 -14.24 -11.39 6.95
C ALA A 56 -13.00 -11.59 7.83
N PHE A 57 -12.81 -12.82 8.30
CA PHE A 57 -11.57 -13.30 8.88
C PHE A 57 -10.71 -13.89 7.77
N VAL A 58 -9.47 -13.42 7.69
CA VAL A 58 -8.52 -13.72 6.63
C VAL A 58 -7.28 -14.35 7.25
N ASP A 59 -6.86 -15.47 6.67
CA ASP A 59 -5.59 -16.10 6.99
C ASP A 59 -4.48 -15.43 6.15
N VAL A 60 -3.49 -14.87 6.85
CA VAL A 60 -2.28 -14.25 6.29
C VAL A 60 -1.00 -14.88 6.89
N GLY A 61 -1.13 -16.05 7.53
CA GLY A 61 -0.03 -16.75 8.20
C GLY A 61 0.23 -16.31 9.64
N TYR A 62 -0.52 -15.36 10.19
CA TYR A 62 -0.39 -14.95 11.59
C TYR A 62 -1.12 -15.94 12.50
N GLU A 63 -0.66 -16.09 13.75
CA GLU A 63 -1.28 -17.01 14.72
C GLU A 63 -2.76 -16.72 14.98
N LYS A 64 -3.17 -15.46 14.80
CA LYS A 64 -4.57 -15.01 14.90
C LYS A 64 -5.09 -14.60 13.53
N ASP A 65 -6.35 -14.93 13.26
CA ASP A 65 -7.00 -14.52 12.03
C ASP A 65 -7.03 -12.99 11.92
N ALA A 66 -6.66 -12.48 10.75
CA ALA A 66 -6.69 -11.06 10.45
C ALA A 66 -8.12 -10.61 10.12
N PHE A 67 -8.42 -9.34 10.37
CA PHE A 67 -9.77 -8.80 10.21
C PHE A 67 -9.85 -7.84 9.01
N LEU A 68 -10.76 -8.12 8.08
CA LEU A 68 -11.03 -7.29 6.89
C LEU A 68 -12.50 -6.86 6.88
N HIS A 69 -12.76 -5.56 7.03
CA HIS A 69 -14.10 -5.00 6.99
C HIS A 69 -14.51 -4.59 5.56
N TYR A 70 -15.81 -4.55 5.26
CA TYR A 70 -16.33 -4.16 3.94
C TYR A 70 -15.78 -2.82 3.43
N LEU A 71 -15.74 -1.81 4.28
CA LEU A 71 -15.22 -0.48 3.93
C LEU A 71 -13.70 -0.46 3.72
N ASP A 72 -12.99 -1.47 4.20
CA ASP A 72 -11.55 -1.63 3.97
C ASP A 72 -11.27 -2.40 2.67
N LEU A 73 -12.30 -2.83 1.93
CA LEU A 73 -12.10 -3.45 0.62
C LEU A 73 -11.62 -2.45 -0.44
N GLY A 74 -11.98 -1.17 -0.27
CA GLY A 74 -11.81 -0.15 -1.29
C GLY A 74 -12.89 -0.22 -2.37
N PRO A 75 -13.17 0.90 -3.07
CA PRO A 75 -14.20 0.97 -4.10
C PRO A 75 -13.92 -0.01 -5.26
N GLN A 76 -12.65 -0.23 -5.58
CA GLN A 76 -12.19 -0.97 -6.74
C GLN A 76 -11.80 -2.44 -6.45
N VAL A 77 -12.29 -3.02 -5.35
CA VAL A 77 -11.98 -4.43 -5.00
C VAL A 77 -12.36 -5.43 -6.10
N GLN A 78 -13.38 -5.14 -6.91
CA GLN A 78 -13.75 -5.99 -8.04
C GLN A 78 -12.64 -6.05 -9.09
N SER A 79 -11.99 -4.92 -9.37
CA SER A 79 -10.81 -4.85 -10.24
C SER A 79 -9.65 -5.67 -9.68
N LEU A 80 -9.40 -5.58 -8.36
CA LEU A 80 -8.38 -6.38 -7.69
C LEU A 80 -8.66 -7.89 -7.76
N LEU A 81 -9.91 -8.30 -7.51
CA LEU A 81 -10.34 -9.70 -7.60
C LEU A 81 -10.20 -10.23 -9.03
N LYS A 82 -10.59 -9.43 -10.05
CA LYS A 82 -10.41 -9.77 -11.45
C LYS A 82 -8.94 -9.91 -11.80
N LEU A 83 -8.10 -8.93 -11.42
CA LEU A 83 -6.65 -8.98 -11.64
C LEU A 83 -6.04 -10.24 -11.02
N THR A 84 -6.39 -10.54 -9.77
CA THR A 84 -5.90 -11.72 -9.04
C THR A 84 -6.24 -13.01 -9.80
N LYS A 85 -7.45 -13.14 -10.33
CA LYS A 85 -7.88 -14.32 -11.11
C LYS A 85 -7.10 -14.44 -12.43
N ILE A 86 -6.95 -13.36 -13.19
CA ILE A 86 -6.26 -13.41 -14.49
C ILE A 86 -4.76 -13.66 -14.33
N VAL A 87 -4.13 -13.11 -13.29
CA VAL A 87 -2.71 -13.35 -12.96
C VAL A 87 -2.51 -14.80 -12.53
N LYS A 88 -3.39 -15.33 -11.65
CA LYS A 88 -3.33 -16.72 -11.22
C LYS A 88 -3.46 -17.72 -12.38
N ASN A 89 -4.24 -17.36 -13.40
CA ASN A 89 -4.41 -18.15 -14.61
C ASN A 89 -3.29 -17.92 -15.66
N GLY A 90 -2.29 -17.08 -15.37
CA GLY A 90 -1.17 -16.78 -16.26
C GLY A 90 -1.53 -15.94 -17.49
N SER A 91 -2.73 -15.34 -17.51
CA SER A 91 -3.25 -14.60 -18.67
C SER A 91 -2.83 -13.13 -18.69
N TYR A 92 -2.38 -12.58 -17.57
CA TYR A 92 -1.88 -11.21 -17.47
C TYR A 92 -0.36 -11.18 -17.45
N ARG A 93 0.25 -10.53 -18.43
CA ARG A 93 1.72 -10.50 -18.62
C ARG A 93 2.34 -9.12 -18.52
N ASP A 94 1.51 -8.07 -18.53
CA ASP A 94 2.01 -6.71 -18.38
C ASP A 94 2.43 -6.44 -16.93
N LYS A 95 3.48 -5.65 -16.76
CA LYS A 95 3.95 -5.22 -15.44
C LYS A 95 3.05 -4.13 -14.82
N LEU A 96 2.38 -3.36 -15.67
CA LEU A 96 1.53 -2.23 -15.30
C LEU A 96 0.11 -2.45 -15.81
N LEU A 97 -0.85 -1.77 -15.19
CA LEU A 97 -2.29 -1.88 -15.46
C LEU A 97 -2.76 -1.22 -16.78
N ASN A 98 -1.87 -0.86 -17.70
CA ASN A 98 -2.21 -0.05 -18.89
C ASN A 98 -3.28 -0.70 -19.81
N SER A 99 -3.20 -2.02 -19.98
CA SER A 99 -4.11 -2.86 -20.76
C SER A 99 -5.33 -3.35 -19.96
N PHE A 100 -5.32 -3.14 -18.64
CA PHE A 100 -6.36 -3.67 -17.77
C PHE A 100 -7.62 -2.81 -17.82
N ARG A 101 -8.79 -3.45 -18.00
CA ARG A 101 -10.09 -2.78 -17.92
C ARG A 101 -10.64 -2.88 -16.50
N LEU A 102 -10.75 -1.72 -15.85
CA LEU A 102 -11.34 -1.57 -14.51
C LEU A 102 -12.80 -2.01 -14.50
N GLU A 103 -13.19 -2.56 -13.35
CA GLU A 103 -14.57 -2.87 -12.99
C GLU A 103 -15.25 -1.67 -12.33
N ALA A 104 -16.56 -1.75 -12.17
CA ALA A 104 -17.33 -0.71 -11.48
C ALA A 104 -17.03 -0.69 -9.97
N ASP A 105 -17.13 0.51 -9.38
CA ASP A 105 -17.03 0.70 -7.93
C ASP A 105 -18.10 -0.12 -7.20
N ILE A 106 -17.73 -0.68 -6.04
CA ILE A 106 -18.70 -1.32 -5.15
C ILE A 106 -19.60 -0.28 -4.46
N ASN A 107 -20.81 -0.69 -4.09
CA ASN A 107 -21.74 0.16 -3.34
C ASN A 107 -21.22 0.38 -1.91
N LYS A 108 -21.08 1.62 -1.44
CA LYS A 108 -20.62 1.92 -0.07
C LYS A 108 -21.46 1.25 1.04
N SER A 109 -22.73 0.95 0.78
CA SER A 109 -23.66 0.29 1.71
C SER A 109 -23.88 -1.20 1.41
N GLY A 110 -23.03 -1.81 0.59
CA GLY A 110 -23.15 -3.22 0.22
C GLY A 110 -22.71 -4.19 1.33
N LYS A 111 -22.79 -5.48 1.02
CA LYS A 111 -22.43 -6.56 1.96
C LYS A 111 -21.20 -7.33 1.48
N ILE A 112 -20.29 -7.62 2.40
CA ILE A 112 -19.06 -8.37 2.11
C ILE A 112 -19.34 -9.78 1.59
N SER A 113 -20.46 -10.38 2.01
CA SER A 113 -20.90 -11.71 1.59
C SER A 113 -21.27 -11.81 0.11
N GLU A 114 -21.53 -10.68 -0.55
CA GLU A 114 -21.83 -10.62 -1.99
C GLU A 114 -20.55 -10.60 -2.83
N LEU A 115 -19.43 -10.18 -2.23
CA LEU A 115 -18.15 -9.99 -2.93
C LEU A 115 -17.15 -11.12 -2.64
N LEU A 116 -17.12 -11.60 -1.41
CA LEU A 116 -16.15 -12.58 -0.94
C LEU A 116 -16.83 -13.91 -0.60
N SER A 117 -16.06 -14.99 -0.72
CA SER A 117 -16.47 -16.34 -0.32
C SER A 117 -15.33 -17.06 0.39
N ARG A 118 -15.66 -18.10 1.16
CA ARG A 118 -14.65 -18.92 1.85
C ARG A 118 -13.66 -19.52 0.86
N ASN A 119 -12.39 -19.59 1.25
CA ASN A 119 -11.24 -20.05 0.46
C ASN A 119 -10.85 -19.14 -0.72
N MET A 120 -11.52 -18.01 -0.93
CA MET A 120 -11.09 -17.02 -1.90
C MET A 120 -9.71 -16.45 -1.50
N LEU A 121 -8.85 -16.23 -2.49
CA LEU A 121 -7.58 -15.53 -2.31
C LEU A 121 -7.74 -14.07 -2.69
N LEU A 122 -7.23 -13.17 -1.86
CA LEU A 122 -7.31 -11.73 -2.05
C LEU A 122 -6.01 -11.09 -1.54
N PRO A 123 -5.31 -10.29 -2.37
CA PRO A 123 -4.24 -9.44 -1.90
C PRO A 123 -4.74 -8.46 -0.83
N VAL A 124 -4.07 -8.42 0.30
CA VAL A 124 -4.42 -7.60 1.45
C VAL A 124 -3.18 -6.92 2.00
N GLN A 125 -3.34 -5.69 2.46
CA GLN A 125 -2.31 -4.88 3.09
C GLN A 125 -2.60 -4.74 4.59
N ILE A 126 -1.58 -4.86 5.43
CA ILE A 126 -1.71 -4.61 6.87
C ILE A 126 -1.96 -3.12 7.08
N ALA A 127 -3.17 -2.79 7.54
CA ALA A 127 -3.59 -1.42 7.86
C ALA A 127 -3.34 -1.08 9.33
N LYS A 128 -3.41 -2.07 10.23
CA LYS A 128 -2.99 -1.95 11.62
C LYS A 128 -2.33 -3.24 12.08
N GLU A 129 -1.24 -3.09 12.81
CA GLU A 129 -0.51 -4.19 13.45
C GLU A 129 -1.41 -4.96 14.43
N PRO A 130 -1.12 -6.24 14.69
CA PRO A 130 -1.83 -7.00 15.73
C PRO A 130 -1.62 -6.35 17.10
N ILE A 131 -2.66 -6.39 17.94
CA ILE A 131 -2.60 -5.85 19.30
C ILE A 131 -3.03 -6.94 20.27
N SER A 132 -2.09 -7.41 21.10
CA SER A 132 -2.32 -8.44 22.11
C SER A 132 -2.97 -9.69 21.50
N THR A 133 -4.24 -9.96 21.81
CA THR A 133 -4.98 -11.13 21.34
C THR A 133 -5.70 -10.93 20.01
N LYS A 134 -5.70 -9.71 19.47
CA LYS A 134 -6.37 -9.37 18.19
C LYS A 134 -5.36 -9.48 17.04
N GLY A 135 -5.75 -10.21 15.99
CA GLY A 135 -5.00 -10.24 14.73
C GLY A 135 -4.97 -8.86 14.04
N PRO A 136 -4.13 -8.71 13.00
CA PRO A 136 -3.99 -7.44 12.29
C PRO A 136 -5.29 -7.03 11.59
N ARG A 137 -5.46 -5.71 11.41
CA ARG A 137 -6.52 -5.18 10.54
C ARG A 137 -5.97 -5.04 9.12
N LEU A 138 -6.75 -5.48 8.15
CA LEU A 138 -6.39 -5.49 6.74
C LEU A 138 -7.14 -4.43 5.95
N SER A 139 -6.58 -4.09 4.79
CA SER A 139 -7.20 -3.37 3.69
C SER A 139 -6.94 -4.13 2.39
N SER A 140 -7.89 -4.15 1.46
CA SER A 140 -7.60 -4.50 0.05
C SER A 140 -7.55 -3.29 -0.86
N ASP A 141 -7.72 -2.08 -0.31
CA ASP A 141 -7.38 -0.82 -0.97
C ASP A 141 -5.87 -0.60 -0.83
N ILE A 142 -5.11 -1.28 -1.70
CA ILE A 142 -3.64 -1.35 -1.64
C ILE A 142 -3.05 0.01 -2.01
N SER A 143 -1.97 0.39 -1.33
CA SER A 143 -1.16 1.55 -1.70
C SER A 143 0.32 1.27 -1.51
N ILE A 144 1.16 1.78 -2.44
CA ILE A 144 2.61 1.58 -2.41
C ILE A 144 3.27 2.93 -2.15
N ALA A 145 3.96 3.03 -1.03
CA ALA A 145 4.50 4.26 -0.49
C ALA A 145 5.94 4.51 -0.95
N GLY A 146 6.15 5.52 -1.79
CA GLY A 146 7.48 6.05 -2.13
C GLY A 146 7.92 7.17 -1.19
N ARG A 147 9.07 7.79 -1.48
CA ARG A 147 9.57 8.91 -0.69
C ARG A 147 8.71 10.16 -0.90
N PHE A 148 8.41 10.46 -2.15
CA PHE A 148 7.69 11.68 -2.55
C PHE A 148 6.22 11.39 -2.89
N SER A 149 5.93 10.19 -3.36
CA SER A 149 4.61 9.82 -3.85
C SER A 149 4.05 8.58 -3.15
N VAL A 150 2.75 8.36 -3.27
CA VAL A 150 2.10 7.07 -2.99
C VAL A 150 1.36 6.66 -4.24
N LEU A 151 1.67 5.48 -4.76
CA LEU A 151 1.03 4.90 -5.92
C LEU A 151 -0.19 4.08 -5.47
N VAL A 152 -1.34 4.32 -6.08
CA VAL A 152 -2.61 3.65 -5.75
C VAL A 152 -3.15 2.98 -7.01
N PRO A 153 -3.16 1.64 -7.14
CA PRO A 153 -3.71 0.96 -8.29
C PRO A 153 -5.23 1.16 -8.42
N PHE A 154 -5.75 0.94 -9.62
CA PHE A 154 -7.18 1.02 -9.96
C PHE A 154 -7.84 2.38 -9.75
N SER A 155 -7.03 3.45 -9.69
CA SER A 155 -7.50 4.82 -9.57
C SER A 155 -6.91 5.65 -10.70
N ASP A 156 -7.49 6.80 -11.02
CA ASP A 156 -6.85 7.81 -11.88
C ASP A 156 -6.71 9.16 -11.16
N VAL A 157 -7.00 9.18 -9.85
CA VAL A 157 -7.04 10.42 -9.07
C VAL A 157 -5.63 10.83 -8.63
N ILE A 158 -5.28 12.08 -8.91
CA ILE A 158 -4.08 12.73 -8.35
C ILE A 158 -4.51 13.55 -7.14
N SER A 159 -3.98 13.19 -5.97
CA SER A 159 -4.24 13.89 -4.71
C SER A 159 -2.96 14.54 -4.20
N ILE A 160 -3.08 15.68 -3.53
CA ILE A 160 -1.93 16.40 -2.98
C ILE A 160 -2.12 16.61 -1.50
N SER A 161 -1.08 16.28 -0.72
CA SER A 161 -1.01 16.49 0.73
C SER A 161 -1.59 17.86 1.13
N LYS A 162 -2.54 17.84 2.07
CA LYS A 162 -3.16 19.07 2.64
C LYS A 162 -2.14 19.99 3.34
N LYS A 163 -0.97 19.47 3.71
CA LYS A 163 0.12 20.27 4.30
C LYS A 163 0.79 21.23 3.31
N ILE A 164 0.70 20.96 2.00
CA ILE A 164 1.21 21.88 0.96
C ILE A 164 0.13 22.94 0.73
N LYS A 165 0.33 24.13 1.28
CA LYS A 165 -0.68 25.21 1.27
C LYS A 165 -0.67 26.04 -0.02
N SER A 166 0.49 26.16 -0.66
CA SER A 166 0.65 27.00 -1.85
C SER A 166 -0.10 26.44 -3.05
N ASN A 167 -1.13 27.14 -3.53
CA ASN A 167 -1.90 26.70 -4.69
C ASN A 167 -1.07 26.66 -5.98
N THR A 168 -0.07 27.53 -6.12
CA THR A 168 0.84 27.52 -7.28
C THR A 168 1.64 26.22 -7.31
N GLU A 169 2.17 25.81 -6.16
CA GLU A 169 2.95 24.59 -6.03
C GLU A 169 2.08 23.34 -6.21
N ARG A 170 0.88 23.33 -5.63
CA ARG A 170 -0.10 22.24 -5.84
C ARG A 170 -0.40 22.05 -7.32
N ASN A 171 -0.66 23.14 -8.05
CA ASN A 171 -0.92 23.07 -9.48
C ASN A 171 0.31 22.62 -10.29
N ARG A 172 1.51 23.06 -9.91
CA ARG A 172 2.77 22.63 -10.53
C ARG A 172 2.97 21.12 -10.36
N LEU A 173 2.90 20.63 -9.13
CA LEU A 173 3.07 19.21 -8.79
C LEU A 173 2.01 18.34 -9.48
N LYS A 174 0.74 18.79 -9.52
CA LYS A 174 -0.32 18.08 -10.23
C LYS A 174 0.04 17.88 -11.71
N LYS A 175 0.42 18.96 -12.41
CA LYS A 175 0.78 18.91 -13.84
C LYS A 175 1.96 17.97 -14.12
N ILE A 176 2.97 18.01 -13.25
CA ILE A 176 4.13 17.12 -13.36
C ILE A 176 3.68 15.66 -13.24
N VAL A 177 2.98 15.32 -12.16
CA VAL A 177 2.55 13.94 -11.90
C VAL A 177 1.60 13.44 -12.98
N GLU A 178 0.73 14.28 -13.52
CA GLU A 178 -0.20 13.93 -14.59
C GLU A 178 0.52 13.49 -15.88
N SER A 179 1.73 14.00 -16.13
CA SER A 179 2.55 13.60 -17.29
C SER A 179 3.34 12.30 -17.12
N ILE A 180 3.60 11.88 -15.87
CA ILE A 180 4.46 10.73 -15.55
C ILE A 180 3.70 9.54 -14.94
N LYS A 181 2.47 9.76 -14.47
CA LYS A 181 1.59 8.76 -13.85
C LYS A 181 1.24 7.64 -14.84
N PRO A 182 1.39 6.36 -14.48
CA PRO A 182 0.91 5.26 -15.31
C PRO A 182 -0.63 5.22 -15.36
N LYS A 183 -1.18 4.63 -16.44
CA LYS A 183 -2.63 4.51 -16.61
C LYS A 183 -3.22 3.54 -15.57
N ASN A 184 -4.43 3.83 -15.09
CA ASN A 184 -5.11 3.08 -14.03
C ASN A 184 -4.37 3.09 -12.67
N PHE A 185 -3.51 4.08 -12.45
CA PHE A 185 -2.94 4.37 -11.14
C PHE A 185 -3.24 5.80 -10.69
N GLY A 186 -3.70 5.96 -9.46
CA GLY A 186 -3.75 7.23 -8.76
C GLY A 186 -2.41 7.51 -8.09
N VAL A 187 -2.15 8.78 -7.81
CA VAL A 187 -0.93 9.21 -7.13
C VAL A 187 -1.26 10.21 -6.03
N ILE A 188 -0.77 9.95 -4.82
CA ILE A 188 -0.85 10.89 -3.70
C ILE A 188 0.51 11.55 -3.51
N ILE A 189 0.58 12.86 -3.71
CA ILE A 189 1.81 13.65 -3.56
C ILE A 189 2.03 13.98 -2.08
N ARG A 190 3.14 13.51 -1.51
CA ARG A 190 3.53 13.72 -0.10
C ARG A 190 4.14 15.11 0.10
N THR A 191 4.14 15.58 1.35
CA THR A 191 4.67 16.90 1.73
C THR A 191 6.14 17.10 1.34
N VAL A 192 6.95 16.03 1.36
CA VAL A 192 8.39 16.06 1.02
C VAL A 192 8.65 16.35 -0.48
N SER A 193 7.60 16.35 -1.31
CA SER A 193 7.67 16.65 -2.74
C SER A 193 7.74 18.14 -3.07
N GLU A 194 7.50 19.02 -2.08
CA GLU A 194 7.49 20.46 -2.31
C GLU A 194 8.85 20.94 -2.85
N GLY A 195 8.81 21.71 -3.94
CA GLY A 195 9.98 22.21 -4.66
C GLY A 195 10.71 21.16 -5.52
N LYS A 196 10.25 19.90 -5.53
CA LYS A 196 10.91 18.82 -6.28
C LYS A 196 10.65 18.89 -7.78
N GLY A 197 11.66 18.51 -8.56
CA GLY A 197 11.63 18.50 -10.02
C GLY A 197 10.98 17.24 -10.61
N VAL A 198 10.73 17.26 -11.92
CA VAL A 198 10.14 16.12 -12.65
C VAL A 198 10.99 14.86 -12.52
N ALA A 199 12.32 14.98 -12.66
CA ALA A 199 13.23 13.83 -12.65
C ALA A 199 13.22 13.08 -11.30
N GLU A 200 13.18 13.79 -10.18
CA GLU A 200 13.11 13.18 -8.84
C GLU A 200 11.77 12.46 -8.63
N LEU A 201 10.66 13.08 -9.05
CA LEU A 201 9.32 12.50 -8.91
C LEU A 201 9.11 11.30 -9.84
N GLN A 202 9.63 11.37 -11.06
CA GLN A 202 9.57 10.26 -12.01
C GLN A 202 10.40 9.08 -11.53
N LYS A 203 11.61 9.34 -11.00
CA LYS A 203 12.44 8.28 -10.42
C LYS A 203 11.72 7.60 -9.25
N ASP A 204 11.16 8.38 -8.33
CA ASP A 204 10.39 7.84 -7.19
C ASP A 204 9.21 6.97 -7.65
N LEU A 205 8.50 7.35 -8.72
CA LEU A 205 7.42 6.54 -9.28
C LEU A 205 7.89 5.27 -10.01
N LEU A 206 9.09 5.27 -10.59
CA LEU A 206 9.66 4.11 -11.27
C LEU A 206 10.28 3.10 -10.30
N ASP A 207 10.74 3.57 -9.15
CA ASP A 207 11.28 2.73 -8.07
C ASP A 207 10.16 2.00 -7.29
N LEU A 208 8.89 2.40 -7.45
CA LEU A 208 7.69 1.76 -6.88
C LEU A 208 7.14 0.63 -7.75
#